data_AF-A0A2D0K1K7-F1
#
_entry.id   AF-A0A2D0K1K7-F1
#
_cell.length_a   1.000
_cell.length_b   1.000
_cell.length_c   1.000
_cell.angle_alpha   90.00
_cell.angle_beta   90.00
_cell.angle_gamma   90.00
#
_symmetry.space_group_name_H-M   'P 1'
#
loop_
_entity.id
_entity.type
_entity.pdbx_description
1 polymer ?
#
loop_
_entity_poly.entity_id
_entity_poly.type
_entity_poly.pdbx_seq_one_letter_code
_entity_poly.pdbx_strand_id
1 'polypeptide(L)'
;MSTTTLAFDETVRNRFSPRSFLPTPLTEEQIYQVLSDAQYSPSNCNTQPWHVHIASGKEKDTLEQAMIQKDMEGLAKPDFSFDYADFYGDYFTRSQEQARMYYEALGVAREDSTKRHEAYLRNFRFFGAPHAAFLFMP
;
A
#
# COMPACT_ATOMS: atom_id res chain seq x y z
N MET A 1 -16.40 14.78 -12.44
CA MET A 1 -15.85 13.41 -12.49
C MET A 1 -16.87 12.53 -13.19
N SER A 2 -16.43 11.63 -14.06
CA SER A 2 -17.36 10.75 -14.80
C SER A 2 -18.15 9.90 -13.80
N THR A 3 -19.47 9.97 -13.88
CA THR A 3 -20.46 9.33 -13.00
C THR A 3 -20.77 7.89 -13.39
N THR A 4 -19.90 7.25 -14.17
CA THR A 4 -20.12 5.86 -14.60
C THR A 4 -19.63 4.90 -13.52
N THR A 5 -20.58 4.33 -12.77
CA THR A 5 -20.30 3.17 -11.94
C THR A 5 -19.97 1.98 -12.83
N LEU A 6 -18.78 1.42 -12.68
CA LEU A 6 -18.35 0.25 -13.44
C LEU A 6 -19.07 -1.01 -12.92
N ALA A 7 -19.22 -2.00 -13.80
CA ALA A 7 -19.63 -3.33 -13.38
C ALA A 7 -18.57 -3.94 -12.43
N PHE A 8 -18.98 -4.91 -11.60
CA PHE A 8 -18.06 -5.52 -10.64
C PHE A 8 -16.86 -6.19 -11.31
N ASP A 9 -17.09 -6.96 -12.38
CA ASP A 9 -16.03 -7.67 -13.09
C ASP A 9 -15.03 -6.71 -13.75
N GLU A 10 -15.52 -5.59 -14.27
CA GLU A 10 -14.68 -4.52 -14.80
C GLU A 10 -13.86 -3.84 -13.68
N THR A 11 -14.51 -3.51 -12.56
CA THR A 11 -13.84 -2.89 -11.40
C THR A 11 -12.68 -3.75 -10.90
N VAL A 12 -12.91 -5.06 -10.73
CA VAL A 12 -11.91 -5.98 -10.20
C VAL A 12 -10.76 -6.18 -11.19
N ARG A 13 -11.03 -6.27 -12.49
CA ARG A 13 -10.00 -6.45 -13.53
C ARG A 13 -9.18 -5.19 -13.78
N ASN A 14 -9.77 -4.00 -13.65
CA ASN A 14 -9.09 -2.73 -13.83
C ASN A 14 -8.27 -2.31 -12.60
N ARG A 15 -8.49 -2.90 -11.43
CA ARG A 15 -7.69 -2.62 -10.23
C ARG A 15 -6.25 -3.11 -10.41
N PHE A 16 -5.29 -2.21 -10.21
CA PHE A 16 -3.87 -2.53 -10.16
C PHE A 16 -3.22 -1.89 -8.92
N SER A 17 -1.90 -2.04 -8.77
CA SER A 17 -1.12 -1.40 -7.70
C SER A 17 -0.43 -0.13 -8.23
N PRO A 18 -1.10 1.04 -8.22
CA PRO A 18 -0.46 2.29 -8.59
C PRO A 18 0.68 2.61 -7.62
N ARG A 19 1.80 3.06 -8.19
CA ARG A 19 3.02 3.45 -7.44
C ARG A 19 3.44 4.89 -7.75
N SER A 20 2.49 5.71 -8.17
CA SER A 20 2.63 7.15 -8.35
C SER A 20 1.23 7.75 -8.33
N PHE A 21 0.98 8.68 -7.42
CA PHE A 21 -0.31 9.34 -7.26
C PHE A 21 -0.18 10.84 -7.54
N LEU A 22 -1.29 11.44 -7.97
CA LEU A 22 -1.42 12.90 -8.01
C LEU A 22 -1.63 13.45 -6.60
N PRO A 23 -1.20 14.70 -6.32
CA PRO A 23 -1.38 15.31 -5.00
C PRO A 23 -2.83 15.73 -4.71
N THR A 24 -3.77 15.49 -5.64
CA THR A 24 -5.18 15.86 -5.50
C THR A 24 -5.86 14.98 -4.46
N PRO A 25 -6.30 15.53 -3.31
CA PRO A 25 -6.95 14.74 -2.27
C PRO A 25 -8.37 14.35 -2.67
N LEU A 26 -8.85 13.25 -2.11
CA LEU A 26 -10.27 12.91 -2.04
C LEU A 26 -10.96 13.78 -0.99
N THR A 27 -12.26 14.01 -1.17
CA THR A 27 -13.07 14.60 -0.10
C THR A 27 -13.31 13.59 1.01
N GLU A 28 -13.59 14.08 2.21
CA GLU A 28 -13.97 13.24 3.35
C GLU A 28 -15.19 12.36 3.02
N GLU A 29 -16.20 12.92 2.35
CA GLU A 29 -17.38 12.19 1.86
C GLU A 29 -17.00 11.02 0.94
N GLN A 30 -16.07 11.21 0.00
CA GLN A 30 -15.62 10.14 -0.89
C GLN A 30 -14.93 9.02 -0.12
N ILE A 31 -14.12 9.37 0.87
CA ILE A 31 -13.44 8.38 1.73
C ILE A 31 -14.48 7.59 2.53
N TYR A 32 -15.46 8.27 3.14
CA TYR A 32 -16.53 7.60 3.88
C TYR A 32 -17.38 6.68 3.01
N GLN A 33 -17.72 7.07 1.79
CA GLN A 33 -18.47 6.23 0.86
C GLN A 33 -17.72 4.92 0.56
N VAL A 34 -16.43 5.02 0.25
CA VAL A 34 -15.58 3.83 -0.01
C VAL A 34 -15.48 2.93 1.22
N LEU A 35 -15.31 3.52 2.42
CA LEU A 35 -15.24 2.74 3.67
C LEU A 35 -16.58 2.10 4.02
N SER A 36 -17.70 2.79 3.76
CA SER A 36 -19.06 2.26 3.95
C SER A 36 -19.30 1.04 3.07
N ASP A 37 -18.88 1.08 1.80
CA ASP A 37 -18.99 -0.06 0.91
C ASP A 37 -18.08 -1.22 1.37
N ALA A 38 -16.85 -0.92 1.80
CA ALA A 38 -15.89 -1.93 2.26
C ALA A 38 -16.36 -2.71 3.50
N GLN A 39 -17.17 -2.09 4.37
CA GLN A 39 -17.72 -2.73 5.58
C GLN A 39 -18.66 -3.90 5.29
N TYR A 40 -19.17 -4.03 4.06
CA TYR A 40 -19.99 -5.18 3.65
C TYR A 40 -19.18 -6.45 3.36
N SER A 41 -17.85 -6.41 3.53
CA SER A 41 -17.01 -7.61 3.48
C SER A 41 -17.47 -8.61 4.55
N PRO A 42 -17.68 -9.90 4.24
CA PRO A 42 -18.07 -10.88 5.24
C PRO A 42 -16.92 -11.17 6.21
N SER A 43 -17.23 -11.57 7.44
CA SER A 43 -16.24 -11.99 8.44
C SER A 43 -16.75 -13.16 9.28
N ASN A 44 -15.83 -13.95 9.85
CA ASN A 44 -16.20 -15.08 10.72
C ASN A 44 -17.07 -14.59 11.87
N CYS A 45 -18.25 -15.20 12.04
CA CYS A 45 -19.25 -14.78 13.03
C CYS A 45 -19.64 -13.30 12.96
N ASN A 46 -19.44 -12.64 11.81
CA ASN A 46 -19.65 -11.21 11.58
C ASN A 46 -18.92 -10.29 12.59
N THR A 47 -17.75 -10.71 13.08
CA THR A 47 -16.99 -9.97 14.10
C THR A 47 -16.42 -8.64 13.60
N GLN A 48 -16.25 -8.48 12.29
CA GLN A 48 -15.76 -7.25 11.66
C GLN A 48 -14.46 -6.73 12.32
N PRO A 49 -13.37 -7.53 12.34
CA PRO A 49 -12.21 -7.26 13.19
C PRO A 49 -11.36 -6.07 12.73
N TRP A 50 -11.71 -5.40 11.63
CA TRP A 50 -10.92 -4.33 11.05
C TRP A 50 -11.06 -3.03 11.84
N HIS A 51 -9.92 -2.48 12.25
CA HIS A 51 -9.79 -1.11 12.74
C HIS A 51 -9.01 -0.30 11.71
N VAL A 52 -9.70 0.57 10.97
CA VAL A 52 -9.09 1.34 9.87
C VAL A 52 -8.79 2.77 10.32
N HIS A 53 -7.54 3.18 10.23
CA HIS A 53 -7.11 4.56 10.46
C HIS A 53 -6.71 5.20 9.14
N ILE A 54 -7.37 6.31 8.77
CA ILE A 54 -7.01 7.09 7.59
C ILE A 54 -6.12 8.27 8.02
N ALA A 55 -4.92 8.33 7.48
CA ALA A 55 -4.04 9.48 7.61
C ALA A 55 -4.08 10.33 6.34
N SER A 56 -4.24 11.64 6.50
CA SER A 56 -4.25 12.62 5.41
C SER A 56 -3.41 13.84 5.79
N GLY A 57 -3.08 14.69 4.81
CA GLY A 57 -2.46 15.99 5.07
C GLY A 57 -1.23 15.92 5.99
N LYS A 58 -1.18 16.81 6.99
CA LYS A 58 -0.01 16.97 7.87
C LYS A 58 0.25 15.73 8.74
N GLU A 59 -0.79 15.05 9.18
CA GLU A 59 -0.68 13.82 9.98
C GLU A 59 -0.03 12.70 9.16
N LYS A 60 -0.44 12.54 7.89
CA LYS A 60 0.19 11.62 6.94
C LYS A 60 1.66 11.95 6.75
N ASP A 61 1.99 13.23 6.56
CA ASP A 61 3.38 13.66 6.35
C ASP A 61 4.24 13.41 7.59
N THR A 62 3.68 13.62 8.78
CA THR A 62 4.35 13.33 10.05
C THR A 62 4.63 11.83 10.21
N LEU A 63 3.67 10.98 9.84
CA LEU A 63 3.83 9.52 9.85
C LEU A 63 4.89 9.06 8.85
N GLU A 64 4.88 9.60 7.62
CA GLU A 64 5.91 9.32 6.61
C GLU A 64 7.32 9.58 7.16
N GLN A 65 7.56 10.77 7.72
CA GLN A 65 8.88 11.12 8.25
C GLN A 65 9.29 10.21 9.42
N ALA A 66 8.35 9.93 10.33
CA ALA A 66 8.62 9.05 11.48
C ALA A 66 8.95 7.62 11.07
N MET A 67 8.27 7.07 10.05
CA MET A 67 8.54 5.73 9.55
C MET A 67 9.88 5.65 8.83
N ILE A 68 10.21 6.63 7.98
CA ILE A 68 11.51 6.70 7.30
C ILE A 68 12.63 6.79 8.34
N GLN A 69 12.48 7.64 9.36
CA GLN A 69 13.47 7.76 10.43
C GLN A 69 13.70 6.43 11.16
N LYS A 70 12.63 5.74 11.56
CA LYS A 70 12.73 4.45 12.24
C LYS A 70 13.33 3.35 11.38
N ASP A 71 13.03 3.36 10.08
CA ASP A 71 13.62 2.42 9.12
C ASP A 71 15.14 2.63 9.01
N MET A 72 15.59 3.88 8.86
CA MET A 72 17.02 4.22 8.82
C MET A 72 17.75 3.85 10.12
N GLU A 73 17.07 3.90 11.27
CA GLU A 73 17.60 3.48 12.57
C GLU A 73 17.58 1.96 12.78
N GLY A 74 16.97 1.19 11.87
CA GLY A 74 16.78 -0.25 12.01
C GLY A 74 15.82 -0.64 13.14
N LEU A 75 14.91 0.28 13.52
CA LEU A 75 13.97 0.11 14.63
C LEU A 75 12.58 -0.36 14.18
N ALA A 76 12.50 -1.07 13.06
CA ALA A 76 11.26 -1.70 12.61
C ALA A 76 10.78 -2.73 13.65
N LYS A 77 9.55 -2.57 14.12
CA LYS A 77 8.88 -3.48 15.06
C LYS A 77 7.57 -3.96 14.46
N PRO A 78 7.61 -4.93 13.53
CA PRO A 78 6.39 -5.44 12.94
C PRO A 78 5.65 -6.32 13.97
N ASP A 79 4.32 -6.21 14.01
CA ASP A 79 3.49 -7.07 14.86
C ASP A 79 3.47 -8.54 14.36
N PHE A 80 3.75 -8.73 13.07
CA PHE A 80 3.85 -10.04 12.42
C PHE A 80 5.22 -10.23 11.77
N SER A 81 5.79 -11.42 11.89
CA SER A 81 7.04 -11.76 11.21
C SER A 81 6.85 -11.84 9.70
N PHE A 82 7.89 -11.48 8.96
CA PHE A 82 7.95 -11.63 7.51
C PHE A 82 9.33 -12.18 7.13
N ASP A 83 9.35 -13.30 6.39
CA ASP A 83 10.55 -13.85 5.79
C ASP A 83 10.29 -14.23 4.32
N TYR A 84 11.18 -13.82 3.42
CA TYR A 84 11.11 -14.25 2.02
C TYR A 84 11.29 -15.76 1.85
N ALA A 85 11.92 -16.43 2.81
CA ALA A 85 12.03 -17.89 2.84
C ALA A 85 10.67 -18.59 2.98
N ASP A 86 9.64 -17.91 3.50
CA ASP A 86 8.29 -18.45 3.59
C ASP A 86 7.58 -18.51 2.22
N PHE A 87 8.11 -17.83 1.20
CA PHE A 87 7.66 -17.97 -0.17
C PHE A 87 8.37 -19.18 -0.79
N TYR A 88 7.71 -20.32 -0.82
CA TYR A 88 8.22 -21.54 -1.44
C TYR A 88 7.64 -21.78 -2.85
N GLY A 89 8.38 -22.53 -3.68
CA GLY A 89 7.96 -22.91 -5.02
C GLY A 89 7.55 -21.73 -5.89
N ASP A 90 6.35 -21.81 -6.47
CA ASP A 90 5.79 -20.77 -7.34
C ASP A 90 5.70 -19.40 -6.69
N TYR A 91 5.51 -19.31 -5.37
CA TYR A 91 5.40 -18.02 -4.67
C TYR A 91 6.70 -17.23 -4.76
N PHE A 92 7.84 -17.89 -4.58
CA PHE A 92 9.16 -17.27 -4.73
C PHE A 92 9.37 -16.79 -6.16
N THR A 93 9.10 -17.65 -7.14
CA THR A 93 9.26 -17.31 -8.57
C THR A 93 8.43 -16.09 -8.94
N ARG A 94 7.17 -16.02 -8.47
CA ARG A 94 6.29 -14.88 -8.71
C ARG A 94 6.79 -13.60 -8.05
N SER A 95 7.30 -13.66 -6.81
CA SER A 95 7.82 -12.46 -6.13
C SER A 95 9.06 -11.91 -6.84
N GLN A 96 9.95 -12.80 -7.29
CA GLN A 96 11.18 -12.41 -8.00
C GLN A 96 10.87 -11.80 -9.35
N GLU A 97 9.91 -12.36 -10.10
CA GLU A 97 9.48 -11.80 -11.38
C GLU A 97 8.80 -10.43 -11.20
N GLN A 98 7.95 -10.29 -10.18
CA GLN A 98 7.33 -9.01 -9.85
C GLN A 98 8.39 -7.96 -9.50
N ALA A 99 9.40 -8.31 -8.70
CA ALA A 99 10.49 -7.42 -8.35
C ALA A 99 11.30 -7.02 -9.60
N ARG A 100 11.60 -7.97 -10.49
CA ARG A 100 12.32 -7.72 -11.75
C ARG A 100 11.55 -6.71 -12.60
N MET A 101 10.27 -6.96 -12.89
CA MET A 101 9.43 -6.08 -13.68
C MET A 101 9.31 -4.68 -13.05
N TYR A 102 9.20 -4.60 -11.72
CA TYR A 102 9.10 -3.33 -11.01
C TYR A 102 10.37 -2.49 -11.13
N TYR A 103 11.55 -3.06 -10.88
CA TYR A 103 12.80 -2.32 -10.99
C TYR A 103 13.16 -1.98 -12.44
N GLU A 104 12.84 -2.86 -13.39
CA GLU A 104 12.97 -2.59 -14.83
C GLU A 104 12.14 -1.37 -15.24
N ALA A 105 10.87 -1.31 -14.82
CA ALA A 105 10.00 -0.17 -15.11
C ALA A 105 10.49 1.15 -14.48
N LEU A 106 11.27 1.09 -13.41
CA LEU A 106 11.91 2.24 -12.79
C LEU A 106 13.27 2.61 -13.41
N GLY A 107 13.81 1.80 -14.33
CA GLY A 107 15.16 1.97 -14.85
C GLY A 107 16.25 1.78 -13.79
N VAL A 108 15.98 0.97 -12.76
CA VAL A 108 16.90 0.73 -11.64
C VAL A 108 17.61 -0.61 -11.83
N ALA A 109 18.94 -0.56 -12.00
CA ALA A 109 19.77 -1.75 -12.16
C ALA A 109 19.77 -2.61 -10.90
N ARG A 110 20.09 -3.91 -11.05
CA ARG A 110 20.05 -4.86 -9.92
C ARG A 110 21.15 -4.60 -8.90
N GLU A 111 22.25 -4.05 -9.36
CA GLU A 111 23.49 -3.80 -8.63
C GLU A 111 23.51 -2.40 -7.99
N ASP A 112 22.59 -1.51 -8.39
CA ASP A 112 22.48 -0.14 -7.88
C ASP A 112 21.72 -0.13 -6.54
N SER A 113 22.42 -0.51 -5.48
CA SER A 113 21.86 -0.59 -4.12
C SER A 113 21.26 0.74 -3.66
N THR A 114 21.87 1.86 -4.06
CA THR A 114 21.42 3.21 -3.68
C THR A 114 20.06 3.52 -4.29
N LYS A 115 19.91 3.40 -5.62
CA LYS A 115 18.61 3.66 -6.26
C LYS A 115 17.54 2.65 -5.85
N ARG A 116 17.93 1.41 -5.53
CA ARG A 116 17.00 0.42 -4.98
C ARG A 116 16.50 0.83 -3.60
N HIS A 117 17.38 1.33 -2.75
CA HIS A 117 16.99 1.84 -1.45
C HIS A 117 16.08 3.07 -1.60
N GLU A 118 16.38 4.00 -2.51
CA GLU A 118 15.49 5.13 -2.82
C GLU A 118 14.11 4.68 -3.31
N ALA A 119 14.06 3.68 -4.20
CA ALA A 119 12.82 3.08 -4.69
C ALA A 119 12.05 2.37 -3.57
N TYR A 120 12.75 1.76 -2.60
CA TYR A 120 12.18 1.15 -1.41
C TYR A 120 11.55 2.21 -0.49
N LEU A 121 12.22 3.34 -0.24
CA LEU A 121 11.71 4.42 0.60
C LEU A 121 10.41 5.03 0.06
N ARG A 122 10.11 4.90 -1.25
CA ARG A 122 8.82 5.32 -1.82
C ARG A 122 7.62 4.63 -1.17
N ASN A 123 7.79 3.44 -0.58
CA ASN A 123 6.73 2.77 0.18
C ASN A 123 6.32 3.59 1.41
N PHE A 124 7.29 4.10 2.17
CA PHE A 124 7.02 4.94 3.34
C PHE A 124 6.48 6.33 2.97
N ARG A 125 6.79 6.80 1.75
CA ARG A 125 6.19 8.01 1.16
C ARG A 125 4.82 7.77 0.54
N PHE A 126 4.25 6.57 0.71
CA PHE A 126 2.96 6.15 0.15
C PHE A 126 2.85 6.39 -1.37
N PHE A 127 3.98 6.35 -2.08
CA PHE A 127 4.07 6.68 -3.50
C PHE A 127 3.49 8.05 -3.90
N GLY A 128 3.46 9.01 -2.97
CA GLY A 128 2.89 10.33 -3.17
C GLY A 128 1.37 10.39 -3.02
N ALA A 129 0.73 9.34 -2.51
CA ALA A 129 -0.71 9.37 -2.24
C ALA A 129 -1.06 10.43 -1.18
N PRO A 130 -2.15 11.20 -1.36
CA PRO A 130 -2.60 12.19 -0.39
C PRO A 130 -3.22 11.57 0.87
N HIS A 131 -3.59 10.28 0.81
CA HIS A 131 -4.20 9.53 1.91
C HIS A 131 -3.52 8.16 2.05
N ALA A 132 -3.41 7.68 3.29
CA ALA A 132 -2.97 6.33 3.61
C ALA A 132 -3.97 5.67 4.57
N ALA A 133 -4.38 4.44 4.26
CA ALA A 133 -5.21 3.63 5.14
C ALA A 133 -4.33 2.60 5.86
N PHE A 134 -4.35 2.62 7.19
CA PHE A 134 -3.70 1.63 8.04
C PHE A 134 -4.76 0.69 8.58
N LEU A 135 -4.59 -0.61 8.31
CA LEU A 135 -5.50 -1.66 8.75
C LEU A 135 -4.89 -2.33 9.99
N PHE A 136 -5.59 -2.18 11.12
CA PHE A 136 -5.27 -2.85 12.36
C PHE A 136 -6.29 -3.96 12.63
N MET A 137 -5.86 -4.96 13.38
CA MET A 137 -6.70 -6.00 13.97
C MET A 137 -6.38 -6.06 15.47
N PRO A 138 -7.36 -6.39 16.32
CA PRO A 138 -7.13 -6.60 17.75
C PRO A 138 -6.25 -7.81 18.04
#